data_AF-A0A822D661-F1
#
_entry.id   AF-A0A822D661-F1
#
_cell.length_a   1.000
_cell.length_b   1.000
_cell.length_c   1.000
_cell.angle_alpha   90.00
_cell.angle_beta   90.00
_cell.angle_gamma   90.00
#
_symmetry.space_group_name_H-M   'P 1'
#
loop_
_entity.id
_entity.type
_entity.pdbx_description
1 polymer ?
#
loop_
_entity_poly.entity_id
_entity_poly.type
_entity_poly.pdbx_seq_one_letter_code
_entity_poly.pdbx_strand_id
1 'polypeptide(L)'
;EITIDTLPKLKYIDAVLKETLRLQPTAPAFGLRSKEDEAIFPGGYKVHKDERILVLLHQLQRDPKVWDRPEEFLPERMLNGGFENLPPNAWKPFG
;
A
#
# COMPACT_ATOMS: atom_id res chain seq x y z
N GLU A 1 -25.23 -12.16 -19.25
CA GLU A 1 -25.70 -11.26 -18.18
C GLU A 1 -24.60 -11.17 -17.12
N ILE A 2 -24.36 -10.00 -16.54
CA ILE A 2 -23.36 -9.83 -15.47
C ILE A 2 -24.05 -10.08 -14.13
N THR A 3 -23.56 -11.07 -13.38
CA THR A 3 -24.10 -11.44 -12.06
C THR A 3 -23.01 -11.34 -10.98
N ILE A 4 -23.38 -11.44 -9.71
CA ILE A 4 -22.42 -11.45 -8.58
C ILE A 4 -21.36 -12.55 -8.76
N ASP A 5 -21.75 -13.73 -9.24
CA ASP A 5 -20.85 -14.86 -9.50
C ASP A 5 -19.82 -14.59 -10.62
N THR A 6 -20.01 -13.50 -11.38
CA THR A 6 -19.06 -13.05 -12.38
C THR A 6 -17.87 -12.35 -11.74
N LEU A 7 -18.07 -11.62 -10.63
CA LEU A 7 -17.04 -10.76 -10.01
C LEU A 7 -15.74 -11.52 -9.68
N PRO A 8 -15.75 -12.72 -9.07
CA PRO A 8 -14.51 -13.42 -8.73
C PRO A 8 -13.71 -13.87 -9.97
N LYS A 9 -14.34 -13.92 -11.16
CA LYS A 9 -13.72 -14.33 -12.43
C LYS A 9 -13.02 -13.19 -13.14
N LEU A 10 -13.32 -11.93 -12.78
CA LEU A 10 -12.77 -10.72 -13.41
C LEU A 10 -11.38 -10.36 -12.86
N LYS A 11 -10.45 -11.30 -12.91
CA LYS A 11 -9.12 -11.18 -12.28
C LYS A 11 -8.33 -9.97 -12.78
N TYR A 12 -8.41 -9.67 -14.07
CA TYR A 12 -7.69 -8.52 -14.62
C TYR A 12 -8.29 -7.18 -14.16
N ILE A 13 -9.61 -7.12 -13.97
CA ILE A 13 -10.26 -5.92 -13.43
C ILE A 13 -9.84 -5.70 -11.98
N ASP A 14 -9.81 -6.75 -11.16
CA ASP A 14 -9.29 -6.69 -9.79
C ASP A 14 -7.82 -6.21 -9.75
N ALA A 15 -6.99 -6.70 -10.66
CA ALA A 15 -5.61 -6.23 -10.82
C ALA A 15 -5.51 -4.75 -11.20
N VAL A 16 -6.34 -4.29 -12.14
CA VAL A 16 -6.44 -2.87 -12.55
C VAL A 16 -6.84 -1.99 -11.37
N LEU A 17 -7.83 -2.41 -10.58
CA LEU A 17 -8.27 -1.67 -9.39
C LEU A 17 -7.14 -1.58 -8.35
N LYS A 18 -6.44 -2.69 -8.09
CA LYS A 18 -5.31 -2.72 -7.16
C LYS A 18 -4.16 -1.82 -7.59
N GLU A 19 -3.80 -1.84 -8.88
CA GLU A 19 -2.71 -1.03 -9.41
C GLU A 19 -3.09 0.46 -9.48
N THR A 20 -4.37 0.76 -9.76
CA THR A 20 -4.90 2.13 -9.69
C THR A 20 -4.75 2.67 -8.28
N LEU A 21 -5.15 1.90 -7.26
CA LEU A 21 -5.04 2.29 -5.86
C LEU A 21 -3.58 2.37 -5.36
N ARG A 22 -2.66 1.61 -5.97
CA ARG A 22 -1.22 1.71 -5.69
C ARG A 22 -0.67 3.07 -6.14
N LEU A 23 -0.97 3.47 -7.38
CA LEU A 23 -0.46 4.73 -7.92
C LEU A 23 -1.26 5.93 -7.40
N GLN A 24 -2.56 5.75 -7.19
CA GLN A 24 -3.47 6.82 -6.81
C GLN A 24 -4.32 6.38 -5.61
N PRO A 25 -3.72 6.31 -4.40
CA PRO A 25 -4.45 5.99 -3.19
C PRO A 25 -5.48 7.10 -2.90
N THR A 26 -6.69 6.71 -2.53
CA THR A 26 -7.78 7.66 -2.23
C THR A 26 -7.42 8.59 -1.07
N ALA A 27 -6.75 8.06 -0.05
CA ALA A 27 -6.13 8.85 1.01
C ALA A 27 -4.62 8.95 0.73
N PRO A 28 -4.04 10.17 0.66
CA PRO A 28 -2.63 10.32 0.31
C PRO A 28 -1.69 9.95 1.47
N ALA A 29 -2.19 9.95 2.72
CA ALA A 29 -1.45 9.62 3.92
C ALA A 29 -2.38 9.27 5.09
N PHE A 30 -1.84 8.57 6.09
CA PHE A 30 -2.48 8.45 7.41
C PHE A 30 -1.48 8.77 8.52
N GLY A 31 -2.01 9.31 9.62
CA GLY A 31 -1.21 9.77 10.76
C GLY A 31 -1.50 8.96 12.01
N LEU A 32 -0.44 8.60 12.73
CA LEU A 32 -0.51 8.03 14.07
C LEU A 32 0.22 8.95 15.05
N ARG A 33 -0.03 8.73 16.34
CA ARG A 33 0.61 9.48 17.41
C ARG A 33 1.11 8.52 18.47
N SER A 34 2.32 8.73 18.97
CA SER A 34 2.81 7.92 20.08
C SER A 34 2.03 8.22 21.35
N LYS A 35 1.70 7.17 22.09
CA LYS A 35 1.12 7.27 23.44
C LYS A 35 2.19 7.24 24.53
N GLU A 36 3.43 6.94 24.17
CA GLU A 36 4.55 6.63 25.07
C GLU A 36 5.81 7.38 24.62
N ASP A 37 6.71 7.68 25.56
CA ASP A 37 7.99 8.37 25.27
C ASP A 37 9.12 7.43 24.83
N GLU A 38 8.88 6.12 24.90
CA GLU A 38 9.89 5.07 24.67
C GLU A 38 9.75 4.40 23.30
N ALA A 39 8.93 4.93 22.40
CA ALA A 39 8.77 4.38 21.06
C ALA A 39 10.06 4.61 20.25
N ILE A 40 10.76 3.51 19.90
CA ILE A 40 11.95 3.53 19.05
C ILE A 40 11.60 2.87 17.71
N PHE A 41 11.68 3.65 16.63
CA PHE A 41 11.46 3.21 15.26
C PHE A 41 12.72 2.56 14.67
N PRO A 42 12.57 1.75 13.60
CA PRO A 42 13.71 1.20 12.86
C PRO A 42 14.71 2.29 12.49
N GLY A 43 16.01 2.04 12.72
CA GLY A 43 17.06 3.04 12.54
C GLY A 43 17.39 3.87 13.79
N GLY A 44 16.74 3.59 14.93
CA GLY A 44 17.06 4.21 16.22
C GLY A 44 16.38 5.56 16.46
N TYR A 45 15.39 5.91 15.64
CA TYR A 45 14.63 7.15 15.80
C TYR A 45 13.70 7.05 17.01
N LYS A 46 13.91 7.93 18.00
CA LYS A 46 13.02 8.06 19.16
C LYS A 46 11.82 8.92 18.78
N VAL A 47 10.64 8.48 19.17
CA VAL A 47 9.38 9.21 19.00
C VAL A 47 8.81 9.48 20.39
N HIS A 48 8.62 10.76 20.69
CA HIS A 48 8.13 11.18 21.99
C HIS A 48 6.62 11.00 22.10
N LYS A 49 6.12 10.98 23.34
CA LYS A 49 4.68 10.99 23.59
C LYS A 49 4.07 12.19 22.89
N ASP A 50 2.90 11.94 22.31
CA ASP A 50 2.12 12.90 21.54
C ASP A 50 2.72 13.37 20.21
N GLU A 51 3.91 12.91 19.86
CA GLU A 51 4.53 13.17 18.56
C GLU A 51 3.78 12.41 17.45
N ARG A 52 3.58 13.09 16.32
CA ARG A 52 2.84 12.57 15.17
C ARG A 52 3.78 11.98 14.13
N ILE A 53 3.42 10.82 13.63
CA ILE A 53 4.09 10.16 12.51
C ILE A 53 3.11 10.07 11.36
N LEU A 54 3.56 10.46 10.17
CA LEU A 54 2.76 10.42 8.96
C LEU A 54 3.34 9.40 7.99
N VAL A 55 2.50 8.48 7.51
CA VAL A 55 2.87 7.55 6.43
C VAL A 55 2.36 8.14 5.12
N LEU A 56 3.28 8.52 4.23
CA LEU A 56 2.96 9.02 2.89
C LEU A 56 2.70 7.84 1.96
N LEU A 57 1.43 7.53 1.71
CA LEU A 57 1.03 6.34 0.95
C LEU A 57 1.52 6.39 -0.50
N HIS A 58 1.56 7.58 -1.12
CA HIS A 58 2.13 7.76 -2.45
C HIS A 58 3.59 7.28 -2.55
N GLN A 59 4.40 7.58 -1.52
CA GLN A 59 5.81 7.22 -1.47
C GLN A 59 5.98 5.74 -1.13
N LEU A 60 5.25 5.25 -0.12
CA LEU A 60 5.25 3.83 0.26
C LEU A 60 4.92 2.92 -0.93
N GLN A 61 3.87 3.26 -1.68
CA GLN A 61 3.38 2.47 -2.80
C GLN A 61 4.21 2.63 -4.09
N ARG A 62 5.33 3.37 -4.01
CA ARG A 62 6.31 3.59 -5.10
C ARG A 62 7.76 3.31 -4.68
N ASP A 63 7.98 2.75 -3.49
CA ASP A 63 9.34 2.42 -3.05
C ASP A 63 9.99 1.44 -4.05
N PRO A 64 11.08 1.82 -4.74
CA PRO A 64 11.74 0.98 -5.74
C PRO A 64 12.35 -0.29 -5.14
N LYS A 65 12.48 -0.39 -3.81
CA LYS A 65 12.89 -1.63 -3.13
C LYS A 65 11.80 -2.70 -3.17
N VAL A 66 10.54 -2.31 -3.39
CA VAL A 66 9.39 -3.22 -3.43
C VAL A 66 8.77 -3.26 -4.83
N TRP A 67 8.69 -2.11 -5.50
CA TRP A 67 7.96 -1.96 -6.75
C TRP A 67 8.93 -1.75 -7.93
N ASP A 68 9.08 -2.78 -8.78
CA ASP A 68 9.77 -2.62 -10.07
C ASP A 68 9.00 -1.63 -10.96
N ARG A 69 9.74 -0.74 -11.63
CA ARG A 69 9.19 0.37 -12.45
C ARG A 69 8.04 1.07 -11.71
N PRO A 70 8.32 1.74 -10.58
CA PRO A 70 7.32 2.14 -9.61
C PRO A 70 6.30 3.16 -10.13
N GLU A 71 6.67 3.96 -11.13
CA GLU A 71 5.79 4.95 -11.74
C GLU A 71 4.93 4.38 -12.89
N GLU A 72 5.24 3.18 -13.39
CA GLU A 72 4.47 2.57 -14.48
C GLU A 72 3.19 1.91 -13.95
N PHE A 73 2.09 2.09 -14.68
CA PHE A 73 0.84 1.38 -14.44
C PHE A 73 0.92 -0.02 -15.05
N LEU A 74 1.15 -1.04 -14.22
CA LEU A 74 1.34 -2.44 -14.64
C LEU A 74 0.45 -3.40 -13.82
N PRO A 75 -0.83 -3.58 -14.18
CA PRO A 75 -1.74 -4.50 -13.48
C PRO A 75 -1.20 -5.93 -13.35
N GLU A 76 -0.36 -6.37 -14.27
CA GLU A 76 0.23 -7.71 -14.31
C GLU A 76 1.02 -8.05 -13.03
N ARG A 77 1.53 -7.05 -12.30
CA ARG A 77 2.21 -7.27 -11.01
C ARG A 77 1.28 -7.81 -9.91
N MET A 78 -0.04 -7.67 -10.09
CA MET A 78 -1.04 -8.14 -9.13
C MET A 78 -1.54 -9.56 -9.46
N LEU A 79 -1.06 -10.17 -10.54
CA LEU A 79 -1.50 -11.48 -11.01
C LEU A 79 -0.47 -12.57 -10.66
N ASN A 80 -0.88 -13.84 -10.78
CA ASN A 80 -0.01 -15.01 -10.70
C ASN A 80 0.89 -15.07 -9.45
N GLY A 81 0.35 -14.72 -8.28
CA GLY A 81 1.10 -14.69 -7.02
C GLY A 81 1.82 -13.37 -6.75
N GLY A 82 1.82 -12.42 -7.70
CA GLY A 82 2.52 -11.14 -7.53
C GLY A 82 1.99 -10.32 -6.36
N PHE A 83 0.67 -10.26 -6.17
CA PHE A 83 0.05 -9.57 -5.03
C PHE A 83 0.27 -10.32 -3.71
N GLU A 84 0.12 -11.63 -3.74
CA GLU A 84 0.24 -12.50 -2.57
C GLU A 84 1.66 -12.54 -2.01
N ASN A 85 2.67 -12.34 -2.87
CA ASN A 85 4.09 -12.33 -2.50
C ASN A 85 4.60 -10.93 -2.10
N LEU A 86 3.75 -9.91 -2.07
CA LEU A 86 4.16 -8.59 -1.62
C LEU A 86 4.63 -8.62 -0.16
N PRO A 87 5.67 -7.85 0.20
CA PRO A 87 6.02 -7.66 1.59
C PRO A 87 4.81 -7.18 2.40
N PRO A 88 4.66 -7.63 3.66
CA PRO A 88 3.60 -7.13 4.52
C PRO A 88 3.59 -5.60 4.56
N ASN A 89 2.41 -4.99 4.48
CA ASN A 89 2.20 -3.55 4.50
C ASN A 89 2.74 -2.75 3.29
N ALA A 90 3.18 -3.40 2.20
CA ALA A 90 3.65 -2.71 0.99
C ALA A 90 2.53 -2.04 0.18
N TRP A 91 1.29 -2.53 0.31
CA TRP A 91 0.10 -2.00 -0.37
C TRP A 91 -0.95 -1.65 0.69
N LYS A 92 -1.28 -0.35 0.81
CA LYS A 92 -2.12 0.21 1.89
C LYS A 92 -3.04 1.33 1.39
N PRO A 93 -3.91 1.09 0.40
CA PRO A 93 -4.77 2.16 -0.13
C PRO A 93 -5.91 2.57 0.81
N PHE A 94 -6.19 1.77 1.85
CA PHE A 94 -7.24 2.01 2.82
C PHE A 94 -6.74 2.14 4.27
N GLY A 95 -5.42 2.33 4.46
CA GLY A 95 -4.76 2.36 5.78
C GLY A 95 -4.04 1.07 6.15
#